data_AF-A0A376C010-F1
#
_entry.id   AF-A0A376C010-F1
#
_cell.length_a   1.000
_cell.length_b   1.000
_cell.length_c   1.000
_cell.angle_alpha   90.00
_cell.angle_beta   90.00
_cell.angle_gamma   90.00
#
_symmetry.space_group_name_H-M   'P 1'
#
loop_
_entity.id
_entity.type
_entity.pdbx_description
1 polymer ?
#
loop_
_entity_poly.entity_id
_entity_poly.type
_entity_poly.pdbx_seq_one_letter_code
_entity_poly.pdbx_strand_id
1 'polypeptide(L)'
;MAGLNHGLHRIAENNRIRSALSNPNGVPEANIDAVNEIKSEVYELFTSDMKKYENSAVVNIDLETNSSFAGSTSGGIINSKTGKFSGKIKVTFYKQAFQTNYSLAKAILHEFYHVADFASGFVTKSYLNYKKRFDTKTSINKIRALNEVRAYKYIYNLGDNTSVFSPEIRKKYGL
;
A
#
# COMPACT_ATOMS: atom_id res chain seq x y z
N MET A 1 6.46 -28.39 -18.54
CA MET A 1 6.35 -27.13 -17.78
C MET A 1 5.35 -26.18 -18.46
N ALA A 2 4.04 -26.47 -18.41
CA ALA A 2 3.01 -25.66 -19.10
C ALA A 2 2.00 -24.98 -18.16
N GLY A 3 2.01 -25.28 -16.85
CA GLY A 3 1.02 -24.79 -15.88
C GLY A 3 1.28 -23.40 -15.30
N LEU A 4 2.55 -22.96 -15.22
CA LEU A 4 2.92 -21.65 -14.66
C LEU A 4 2.54 -20.48 -15.59
N ASN A 5 2.62 -20.68 -16.91
CA ASN A 5 2.29 -19.64 -17.89
C ASN A 5 0.78 -19.38 -17.98
N HIS A 6 -0.06 -20.41 -17.94
CA HIS A 6 -1.52 -20.24 -18.02
C HIS A 6 -2.10 -19.47 -16.82
N GLY A 7 -1.57 -19.70 -15.61
CA GLY A 7 -1.99 -18.97 -14.40
C GLY A 7 -1.60 -17.49 -14.42
N LEU A 8 -0.37 -17.17 -14.84
CA LEU A 8 0.11 -15.79 -14.96
C LEU A 8 -0.61 -15.01 -16.07
N HIS A 9 -0.92 -15.66 -17.20
CA HIS A 9 -1.69 -15.06 -18.29
C HIS A 9 -3.12 -14.69 -17.85
N ARG A 10 -3.79 -15.61 -17.12
CA ARG A 10 -5.14 -15.38 -16.59
C ARG A 10 -5.19 -14.30 -15.50
N ILE A 11 -4.11 -14.11 -14.74
CA ILE A 11 -3.98 -13.01 -13.76
C ILE A 11 -3.82 -11.67 -14.49
N ALA A 12 -3.01 -11.60 -15.54
CA ALA A 12 -2.80 -10.39 -16.34
C ALA A 12 -4.05 -9.97 -17.14
N GLU A 13 -4.78 -10.94 -17.69
CA GLU A 13 -6.07 -10.71 -18.37
C GLU A 13 -7.17 -10.20 -17.42
N ASN A 14 -7.03 -10.45 -16.12
CA ASN A 14 -7.96 -10.00 -15.08
C ASN A 14 -7.37 -8.88 -14.21
N ASN A 15 -6.56 -7.99 -14.78
CA ASN A 15 -6.05 -6.83 -14.05
C ASN A 15 -7.17 -5.84 -13.75
N ARG A 16 -7.83 -6.05 -12.61
CA ARG A 16 -8.99 -5.28 -12.13
C ARG A 16 -8.66 -3.81 -11.94
N ILE A 17 -7.40 -3.48 -11.62
CA ILE A 17 -6.95 -2.10 -11.48
C ILE A 17 -6.98 -1.42 -12.85
N ARG A 18 -6.42 -2.04 -13.89
CA ARG A 18 -6.49 -1.48 -15.26
C ARG A 18 -7.93 -1.41 -15.76
N SER A 19 -8.77 -2.39 -15.45
CA SER A 19 -10.18 -2.38 -15.87
C SER A 19 -11.04 -1.33 -15.16
N ALA A 20 -10.64 -0.90 -13.96
CA ALA A 20 -11.36 0.15 -13.22
C ALA A 20 -11.05 1.57 -13.73
N LEU A 21 -9.95 1.74 -14.45
CA LEU A 21 -9.49 3.06 -14.93
C LEU A 21 -10.01 3.33 -16.34
N SER A 22 -10.57 4.51 -16.53
CA SER A 22 -11.00 5.06 -17.82
C SER A 22 -9.85 5.20 -18.81
N ASN A 23 -8.68 5.62 -18.35
CA ASN A 23 -7.45 5.71 -19.15
C ASN A 23 -6.22 5.25 -18.36
N PRO A 24 -5.91 3.93 -18.33
CA PRO A 24 -4.81 3.40 -17.51
C PRO A 24 -3.42 3.94 -17.88
N ASN A 25 -3.21 4.34 -19.13
CA ASN A 25 -1.92 4.81 -19.67
C ASN A 25 -1.81 6.34 -19.68
N GLY A 26 -2.86 7.06 -19.30
CA GLY A 26 -2.83 8.52 -19.16
C GLY A 26 -1.83 8.95 -18.11
N VAL A 27 -1.22 10.12 -18.29
CA VAL A 27 -0.29 10.72 -17.32
C VAL A 27 -1.08 11.71 -16.48
N PRO A 28 -1.33 11.44 -15.19
CA PRO A 28 -2.07 12.37 -14.33
C PRO A 28 -1.22 13.59 -14.00
N GLU A 29 -1.88 14.73 -13.79
CA GLU A 29 -1.21 15.88 -13.19
C GLU A 29 -0.82 15.55 -11.73
N ALA A 30 0.32 16.07 -11.29
CA ALA A 30 0.85 15.79 -9.96
C ALA A 30 0.22 16.66 -8.87
N ASN A 31 -1.09 16.55 -8.70
CA ASN A 31 -1.88 17.33 -7.75
C ASN A 31 -2.93 16.47 -7.00
N ILE A 32 -3.58 17.08 -5.99
CA ILE A 32 -4.53 16.35 -5.13
C ILE A 32 -5.82 15.98 -5.88
N ASP A 33 -6.20 16.75 -6.88
CA ASP A 33 -7.42 16.51 -7.67
C ASP A 33 -7.27 15.23 -8.49
N ALA A 34 -6.12 15.03 -9.14
CA ALA A 34 -5.80 13.79 -9.83
C ALA A 34 -5.77 12.58 -8.88
N VAL A 35 -5.24 12.75 -7.66
CA VAL A 35 -5.30 11.68 -6.63
C VAL A 35 -6.75 11.33 -6.30
N ASN A 36 -7.62 12.33 -6.12
CA ASN A 36 -9.03 12.11 -5.78
C ASN A 36 -9.83 11.50 -6.94
N GLU A 37 -9.56 11.93 -8.17
CA GLU A 37 -10.16 11.38 -9.39
C GLU A 37 -9.82 9.90 -9.53
N ILE A 38 -8.52 9.56 -9.53
CA ILE A 38 -8.07 8.17 -9.65
C ILE A 38 -8.56 7.33 -8.47
N LYS A 39 -8.57 7.86 -7.24
CA LYS A 39 -9.12 7.17 -6.07
C LYS A 39 -10.59 6.82 -6.27
N SER A 40 -11.37 7.71 -6.87
CA SER A 40 -12.80 7.49 -7.14
C SER A 40 -13.01 6.38 -8.16
N GLU A 41 -12.20 6.33 -9.23
CA GLU A 41 -12.26 5.26 -10.24
C GLU A 41 -11.98 3.87 -9.65
N VAL A 42 -11.01 3.76 -8.73
CA VAL A 42 -10.63 2.48 -8.10
C VAL A 42 -11.33 2.20 -6.78
N TYR A 43 -12.30 3.04 -6.38
CA TYR A 43 -12.94 2.95 -5.06
C TYR A 43 -13.63 1.61 -4.83
N GLU A 44 -14.23 1.02 -5.87
CA GLU A 44 -14.88 -0.30 -5.76
C GLU A 44 -13.91 -1.46 -5.56
N LEU A 45 -12.61 -1.24 -5.77
CA LEU A 45 -11.59 -2.23 -5.43
C LEU A 45 -11.23 -2.18 -3.95
N PHE A 46 -11.50 -1.07 -3.25
CA PHE A 46 -11.18 -0.92 -1.82
C PHE A 46 -11.84 -2.01 -0.99
N THR A 47 -11.09 -2.54 -0.03
CA THR A 47 -11.67 -3.39 1.01
C THR A 47 -12.64 -2.60 1.90
N SER A 48 -13.49 -3.30 2.64
CA SER A 48 -14.42 -2.65 3.57
C SER A 48 -13.70 -1.75 4.60
N ASP A 49 -12.54 -2.16 5.09
CA ASP A 49 -11.77 -1.35 6.03
C ASP A 49 -11.12 -0.14 5.34
N MET A 50 -10.64 -0.27 4.10
CA MET A 50 -10.15 0.87 3.33
C MET A 50 -11.24 1.93 3.12
N LYS A 51 -12.46 1.51 2.74
CA LYS A 51 -13.61 2.43 2.61
C LYS A 51 -13.96 3.08 3.96
N LYS A 52 -14.01 2.29 5.03
CA LYS A 52 -14.33 2.78 6.38
C LYS A 52 -13.32 3.81 6.91
N TYR A 53 -12.04 3.61 6.61
CA TYR A 53 -10.95 4.39 7.20
C TYR A 53 -10.28 5.37 6.23
N GLU A 54 -10.79 5.58 5.02
CA GLU A 54 -10.14 6.41 4.00
C GLU A 54 -9.84 7.84 4.49
N ASN A 55 -10.70 8.40 5.33
CA ASN A 55 -10.55 9.75 5.89
C ASN A 55 -9.63 9.82 7.10
N SER A 56 -8.98 8.72 7.48
CA SER A 56 -8.04 8.67 8.61
C SER A 56 -6.65 9.20 8.26
N ALA A 57 -6.37 9.40 6.98
CA ALA A 57 -5.08 9.84 6.47
C ALA A 57 -5.12 11.26 5.91
N VAL A 58 -4.03 12.00 6.14
CA VAL A 58 -3.73 13.24 5.42
C VAL A 58 -2.88 12.88 4.20
N VAL A 59 -3.35 13.26 3.02
CA VAL A 59 -2.65 13.02 1.75
C VAL A 59 -1.75 14.21 1.42
N ASN A 60 -0.50 13.93 1.04
CA ASN A 60 0.48 14.90 0.58
C ASN A 60 1.10 14.44 -0.74
N ILE A 61 1.68 15.39 -1.46
CA ILE A 61 2.42 15.15 -2.70
C ILE A 61 3.82 15.74 -2.52
N ASP A 62 4.84 14.94 -2.80
CA ASP A 62 6.24 15.32 -2.72
C ASP A 62 6.94 14.97 -4.04
N LEU A 63 7.18 15.99 -4.86
CA LEU A 63 7.81 15.85 -6.17
C LEU A 63 9.32 16.10 -6.13
N GLU A 64 9.84 16.56 -4.99
CA GLU A 64 11.25 16.91 -4.80
C GLU A 64 12.06 15.69 -4.37
N THR A 65 11.49 14.85 -3.50
CA THR A 65 12.16 13.62 -3.05
C THR A 65 12.29 12.64 -4.20
N ASN A 66 13.53 12.32 -4.58
CA ASN A 66 13.84 11.29 -5.57
C ASN A 66 13.70 9.87 -4.97
N SER A 67 12.45 9.48 -4.70
CA SER A 67 12.07 8.17 -4.18
C SER A 67 11.94 7.15 -5.31
N SER A 68 12.39 5.91 -5.07
CA SER A 68 12.08 4.77 -5.94
C SER A 68 10.67 4.23 -5.72
N PHE A 69 9.96 4.69 -4.68
CA PHE A 69 8.60 4.29 -4.37
C PHE A 69 7.59 5.28 -4.96
N ALA A 70 6.43 4.79 -5.35
CA ALA A 70 5.31 5.61 -5.80
C ALA A 70 4.62 6.33 -4.64
N GLY A 71 4.57 5.71 -3.46
CA GLY A 71 3.99 6.31 -2.27
C GLY A 71 4.68 5.85 -0.99
N SER A 72 4.29 6.47 0.11
CA SER A 72 4.57 5.96 1.44
C SER A 72 3.47 6.33 2.43
N THR A 73 3.15 5.38 3.30
CA THR A 73 2.33 5.62 4.48
C THR A 73 3.24 5.77 5.68
N SER A 74 3.14 6.93 6.30
CA SER A 74 3.85 7.26 7.53
C SER A 74 2.86 7.71 8.58
N GLY A 75 3.37 7.88 9.79
CA GLY A 75 2.57 8.41 10.89
C GLY A 75 2.85 7.66 12.17
N GLY A 76 2.59 8.37 13.25
CA GLY A 76 2.51 7.87 14.60
C GLY A 76 3.71 7.12 15.18
N ILE A 77 3.61 6.88 16.48
CA ILE A 77 4.55 6.07 17.23
C ILE A 77 3.76 4.87 17.74
N ILE A 78 4.29 3.66 17.56
CA ILE A 78 3.76 2.48 18.25
C ILE A 78 4.23 2.57 19.70
N ASN A 79 3.28 2.79 20.61
CA ASN A 79 3.59 2.77 22.04
C ASN A 79 4.12 1.39 22.41
N SER A 80 5.34 1.33 22.96
CA SER A 80 6.02 0.06 23.19
C SER A 80 5.34 -0.83 24.23
N LYS A 81 4.58 -0.25 25.17
CA LYS A 81 3.86 -0.95 26.24
C LYS A 81 2.49 -1.43 25.79
N THR A 82 1.74 -0.61 25.06
CA THR A 82 0.35 -0.91 24.69
C THR A 82 0.18 -1.41 23.27
N GLY A 83 1.21 -1.26 22.42
CA GLY A 83 1.14 -1.51 20.99
C GLY A 83 0.25 -0.54 20.22
N LYS A 84 -0.38 0.43 20.91
CA LYS A 84 -1.29 1.38 20.29
C LYS A 84 -0.50 2.28 19.36
N PHE A 85 -0.99 2.40 18.14
CA PHE A 85 -0.53 3.41 17.20
C PHE A 85 -1.14 4.75 17.60
N SER A 86 -0.30 5.77 17.81
CA SER A 86 -0.74 7.13 18.13
C SER A 86 -0.14 8.13 17.15
N GLY A 87 -0.96 8.93 16.48
CA GLY A 87 -0.54 9.99 15.57
C GLY A 87 -1.42 10.07 14.33
N LYS A 88 -1.29 11.16 13.56
CA LYS A 88 -1.99 11.30 12.27
C LYS A 88 -1.31 10.39 11.24
N ILE A 89 -2.11 9.58 10.53
CA ILE A 89 -1.63 8.82 9.38
C ILE A 89 -1.43 9.81 8.23
N LYS A 90 -0.31 9.70 7.54
CA LYS A 90 0.04 10.51 6.38
C LYS A 90 0.35 9.60 5.22
N VAL A 91 -0.28 9.85 4.09
CA VAL A 91 0.07 9.23 2.80
C VAL A 91 0.80 10.29 1.99
N THR A 92 1.99 9.98 1.50
CA THR A 92 2.75 10.85 0.60
C THR A 92 2.93 10.15 -0.73
N PHE A 93 2.45 10.76 -1.81
CA PHE A 93 2.71 10.31 -3.17
C PHE A 93 3.94 11.03 -3.75
N TYR A 94 4.84 10.24 -4.34
CA TYR A 94 6.07 10.74 -4.96
C TYR A 94 5.91 10.82 -6.48
N LYS A 95 6.89 11.45 -7.13
CA LYS A 95 6.94 11.58 -8.61
C LYS A 95 6.66 10.27 -9.35
N GLN A 96 7.09 9.12 -8.82
CA GLN A 96 6.88 7.81 -9.45
C GLN A 96 5.39 7.39 -9.52
N ALA A 97 4.53 7.87 -8.61
CA ALA A 97 3.09 7.60 -8.70
C ALA A 97 2.47 8.24 -9.95
N PHE A 98 2.94 9.42 -10.35
CA PHE A 98 2.35 10.23 -11.42
C PHE A 98 2.87 9.89 -12.81
N GLN A 99 3.54 8.74 -12.99
CA GLN A 99 3.99 8.29 -14.32
C GLN A 99 2.81 7.87 -15.21
N THR A 100 1.81 7.22 -14.63
CA THR A 100 0.57 6.81 -15.31
C THR A 100 -0.58 6.75 -14.31
N ASN A 101 -1.82 6.84 -14.77
CA ASN A 101 -3.01 6.63 -13.95
C ASN A 101 -2.99 5.25 -13.27
N TYR A 102 -2.48 4.23 -13.98
CA TYR A 102 -2.27 2.90 -13.41
C TYR A 102 -1.23 2.89 -12.26
N SER A 103 -0.11 3.59 -12.41
CA SER A 103 0.89 3.74 -11.34
C SER A 103 0.30 4.46 -10.12
N LEU A 104 -0.48 5.52 -10.34
CA LEU A 104 -1.12 6.28 -9.27
C LEU A 104 -2.20 5.44 -8.56
N ALA A 105 -3.03 4.72 -9.32
CA ALA A 105 -4.03 3.79 -8.80
C ALA A 105 -3.41 2.71 -7.91
N LYS A 106 -2.33 2.08 -8.37
CA LYS A 106 -1.57 1.10 -7.57
C LYS A 106 -1.07 1.71 -6.27
N ALA A 107 -0.50 2.90 -6.33
CA ALA A 107 -0.02 3.60 -5.15
C ALA A 107 -1.17 3.90 -4.18
N ILE A 108 -2.30 4.43 -4.66
CA ILE A 108 -3.49 4.69 -3.83
C ILE A 108 -3.98 3.41 -3.15
N LEU A 109 -4.16 2.33 -3.90
CA LEU A 109 -4.63 1.06 -3.36
C LEU A 109 -3.66 0.49 -2.31
N HIS A 110 -2.35 0.59 -2.55
CA HIS A 110 -1.31 0.11 -1.63
C HIS A 110 -1.26 0.94 -0.35
N GLU A 111 -1.22 2.27 -0.47
CA GLU A 111 -1.09 3.16 0.69
C GLU A 111 -2.37 3.18 1.52
N PHE A 112 -3.55 3.20 0.90
CA PHE A 112 -4.81 3.14 1.66
C PHE A 112 -5.03 1.77 2.31
N TYR A 113 -4.40 0.71 1.83
CA TYR A 113 -4.35 -0.57 2.55
C TYR A 113 -3.59 -0.42 3.89
N HIS A 114 -2.46 0.29 3.89
CA HIS A 114 -1.74 0.60 5.12
C HIS A 114 -2.54 1.50 6.05
N VAL A 115 -3.25 2.50 5.51
CA VAL A 115 -4.17 3.35 6.30
C VAL A 115 -5.18 2.47 7.05
N ALA A 116 -5.79 1.51 6.36
CA ALA A 116 -6.73 0.55 6.97
C ALA A 116 -6.07 -0.33 8.04
N ASP A 117 -4.87 -0.87 7.79
CA ASP A 117 -4.13 -1.69 8.76
C ASP A 117 -3.75 -0.88 10.03
N PHE A 118 -3.39 0.40 9.89
CA PHE A 118 -3.14 1.28 11.03
C PHE A 118 -4.42 1.64 11.79
N ALA A 119 -5.48 2.04 11.10
CA ALA A 119 -6.71 2.56 11.70
C ALA A 119 -7.62 1.46 12.31
N SER A 120 -7.59 0.25 11.76
CA SER A 120 -8.37 -0.90 12.27
C SER A 120 -7.81 -1.53 13.55
N GLY A 121 -6.58 -1.17 13.94
CA GLY A 121 -5.87 -1.80 15.06
C GLY A 121 -5.17 -3.12 14.69
N PHE A 122 -5.15 -3.51 13.41
CA PHE A 122 -4.39 -4.67 12.93
C PHE A 122 -2.92 -4.57 13.34
N VAL A 123 -2.29 -3.40 13.14
CA VAL A 123 -0.90 -3.14 13.54
C VAL A 123 -0.68 -3.35 15.04
N THR A 124 -1.60 -2.87 15.88
CA THR A 124 -1.52 -3.05 17.34
C THR A 124 -1.61 -4.51 17.74
N LYS A 125 -2.57 -5.26 17.19
CA LYS A 125 -2.72 -6.69 17.48
C LYS A 125 -1.49 -7.49 17.04
N SER A 126 -0.99 -7.21 15.85
CA SER A 126 0.22 -7.83 15.30
C SER A 126 1.46 -7.50 16.14
N TYR A 127 1.60 -6.24 16.57
CA TYR A 127 2.68 -5.82 17.48
C TYR A 127 2.68 -6.62 18.77
N LEU A 128 1.55 -6.68 19.47
CA LEU A 128 1.45 -7.37 20.74
C LEU A 128 1.75 -8.87 20.59
N ASN A 129 1.38 -9.48 19.47
CA ASN A 129 1.71 -10.87 19.18
C ASN A 129 3.21 -11.09 18.95
N TYR A 130 3.88 -10.22 18.19
CA TYR A 130 5.35 -10.32 18.02
C TYR A 130 6.10 -10.00 19.33
N LYS A 131 5.60 -9.05 20.12
CA LYS A 131 6.24 -8.61 21.37
C LYS A 131 6.31 -9.71 22.44
N LYS A 132 5.48 -10.76 22.33
CA LYS A 132 5.55 -11.98 23.15
C LYS A 132 6.85 -12.77 22.94
N ARG A 133 7.51 -12.62 21.78
CA ARG A 133 8.66 -13.43 21.36
C ARG A 133 9.90 -12.61 21.01
N PHE A 134 9.76 -11.31 20.78
CA PHE A 134 10.82 -10.46 20.28
C PHE A 134 10.93 -9.16 21.08
N ASP A 135 12.09 -8.51 21.01
CA ASP A 135 12.27 -7.14 21.52
C ASP A 135 11.44 -6.13 20.69
N THR A 136 11.35 -4.89 21.17
CA THR A 136 10.55 -3.83 20.55
C THR A 136 10.98 -3.52 19.11
N LYS A 137 12.28 -3.41 18.85
CA LYS A 137 12.82 -3.06 17.53
C LYS A 137 12.54 -4.18 16.53
N THR A 138 12.81 -5.42 16.92
CA THR A 138 12.53 -6.61 16.10
C THR A 138 11.03 -6.77 15.84
N SER A 139 10.18 -6.51 16.84
CA SER A 139 8.72 -6.55 16.68
C SER A 139 8.25 -5.51 15.66
N ILE A 140 8.73 -4.27 15.76
CA ILE A 140 8.40 -3.18 14.81
C ILE A 140 8.80 -3.57 13.38
N ASN A 141 10.02 -4.08 13.18
CA ASN A 141 10.49 -4.49 11.85
C ASN A 141 9.63 -5.61 11.26
N LYS A 142 9.25 -6.61 12.06
CA LYS A 142 8.38 -7.71 11.61
C LYS A 142 6.99 -7.22 11.20
N ILE A 143 6.40 -6.25 11.91
CA ILE A 143 5.09 -5.71 11.55
C ILE A 143 5.17 -4.87 10.28
N ARG A 144 6.21 -4.03 10.15
CA ARG A 144 6.42 -3.26 8.92
C ARG A 144 6.49 -4.17 7.70
N ALA A 145 7.26 -5.25 7.78
CA ALA A 145 7.31 -6.23 6.71
C ALA A 145 5.98 -6.98 6.50
N LEU A 146 5.27 -7.34 7.58
CA LEU A 146 3.96 -7.98 7.47
C LEU A 146 2.94 -7.09 6.75
N ASN A 147 2.90 -5.79 7.09
CA ASN A 147 2.03 -4.83 6.45
C ASN A 147 2.33 -4.72 4.95
N GLU A 148 3.60 -4.59 4.58
CA GLU A 148 3.97 -4.54 3.15
C GLU A 148 3.60 -5.82 2.42
N VAL A 149 3.91 -7.00 2.98
CA VAL A 149 3.52 -8.28 2.37
C VAL A 149 2.02 -8.34 2.11
N ARG A 150 1.20 -7.85 3.03
CA ARG A 150 -0.26 -7.82 2.89
C ARG A 150 -0.70 -6.86 1.78
N ALA A 151 -0.15 -5.65 1.73
CA ALA A 151 -0.45 -4.67 0.70
C ALA A 151 -0.03 -5.16 -0.70
N TYR A 152 1.20 -5.67 -0.86
CA TYR A 152 1.66 -6.29 -2.11
C TYR A 152 0.77 -7.47 -2.53
N LYS A 153 0.43 -8.38 -1.60
CA LYS A 153 -0.47 -9.50 -1.89
C LYS A 153 -1.86 -9.06 -2.30
N TYR A 154 -2.38 -7.99 -1.70
CA TYR A 154 -3.66 -7.40 -2.07
C TYR A 154 -3.63 -6.90 -3.52
N ILE A 155 -2.62 -6.10 -3.90
CA ILE A 155 -2.45 -5.63 -5.28
C ILE A 155 -2.24 -6.79 -6.26
N TYR A 156 -1.45 -7.80 -5.89
CA TYR A 156 -1.27 -9.02 -6.69
C TYR A 156 -2.60 -9.73 -6.98
N ASN A 157 -3.46 -9.85 -5.95
CA ASN A 157 -4.78 -10.47 -6.08
C ASN A 157 -5.76 -9.64 -6.93
N LEU A 158 -5.46 -8.37 -7.19
CA LEU A 158 -6.21 -7.54 -8.13
C LEU A 158 -5.74 -7.72 -9.59
N GLY A 159 -4.79 -8.62 -9.85
CA GLY A 159 -4.33 -8.97 -11.19
C GLY A 159 -3.02 -8.31 -11.62
N ASP A 160 -2.34 -7.59 -10.72
CA ASP A 160 -1.02 -7.03 -10.98
C ASP A 160 0.10 -7.98 -10.53
N ASN A 161 0.52 -8.86 -11.44
CA ASN A 161 1.56 -9.86 -11.17
C ASN A 161 2.95 -9.27 -10.91
N THR A 162 3.15 -7.97 -11.14
CA THR A 162 4.40 -7.26 -10.81
C THR A 162 4.49 -6.88 -9.32
N SER A 163 3.37 -6.90 -8.60
CA SER A 163 3.30 -6.53 -7.19
C SER A 163 3.74 -7.69 -6.30
N VAL A 164 5.06 -7.87 -6.18
CA VAL A 164 5.67 -8.94 -5.40
C VAL A 164 6.58 -8.35 -4.32
N PHE A 165 6.47 -8.85 -3.09
CA PHE A 165 7.36 -8.47 -1.99
C PHE A 165 8.78 -9.06 -2.17
N SER A 166 9.55 -8.38 -3.02
CA SER A 166 10.85 -8.81 -3.52
C SER A 166 11.94 -8.87 -2.43
N PRO A 167 13.04 -9.61 -2.66
CA PRO A 167 14.19 -9.63 -1.75
C PRO A 167 14.76 -8.23 -1.44
N GLU A 168 14.74 -7.32 -2.40
CA GLU A 168 15.20 -5.93 -2.23
C GLU A 168 14.31 -5.16 -1.25
N ILE A 169 13.00 -5.34 -1.35
CA ILE A 169 12.04 -4.73 -0.43
C ILE A 169 12.21 -5.35 0.96
N ARG A 170 12.41 -6.67 1.08
CA ARG A 170 12.68 -7.36 2.36
C ARG A 170 13.90 -6.80 3.09
N LYS A 171 15.00 -6.61 2.35
CA LYS A 171 16.26 -6.06 2.89
C LYS A 171 16.06 -4.69 3.53
N LYS A 172 15.18 -3.85 2.98
CA LYS A 172 14.83 -2.52 3.54
C LYS A 172 14.18 -2.60 4.93
N TYR A 173 13.48 -3.70 5.23
CA TYR A 173 12.85 -3.93 6.54
C TYR A 173 13.72 -4.75 7.51
N GLY A 174 14.98 -5.02 7.15
CA GLY A 174 15.89 -5.82 7.96
C GLY A 174 15.46 -7.28 8.07
N LEU A 175 14.85 -7.81 7.00
CA LEU A 175 14.51 -9.22 6.82
C LEU A 175 15.42 -9.92 5.82
#